data_AF-A0A6J6BU19-F1
#
_entry.id   AF-A0A6J6BU19-F1
#
_cell.length_a   1.000
_cell.length_b   1.000
_cell.length_c   1.000
_cell.angle_alpha   90.00
_cell.angle_beta   90.00
_cell.angle_gamma   90.00
#
_symmetry.space_group_name_H-M   'P 1'
#
loop_
_entity.id
_entity.type
_entity.pdbx_description
1 polymer ?
#
loop_
_entity_poly.entity_id
_entity_poly.type
_entity_poly.pdbx_seq_one_letter_code
_entity_poly.pdbx_strand_id
1 'polypeptide(L)'
;MTDDADIRMAQSMMDYIFRRLALDYLPFDTRSAMGLYTSAERTRALETGEYTPDITAATETIAQSAAPAVVSKPVEVKIEAAPKQEYGSSTELLEAISGITSDAPLCMTCGVKMRMSGACYVCEGCGNTSGCS
;
A
#
# COMPACT_ATOMS: atom_id res chain seq x y z
N MET A 1 8.75 -1.99 -15.14
CA MET A 1 10.17 -1.89 -14.75
C MET A 1 10.29 -0.67 -13.87
N THR A 2 11.01 -0.80 -12.76
CA THR A 2 11.12 0.19 -11.67
C THR A 2 12.55 0.69 -11.56
N ASP A 3 12.73 1.90 -11.01
CA ASP A 3 14.04 2.55 -10.87
C ASP A 3 14.86 2.04 -9.66
N ASP A 4 14.24 1.23 -8.79
CA ASP A 4 14.92 0.58 -7.67
C ASP A 4 15.82 -0.57 -8.17
N ALA A 5 17.11 -0.52 -7.83
CA ALA A 5 18.10 -1.53 -8.22
C ALA A 5 17.84 -2.90 -7.59
N ASP A 6 17.27 -2.95 -6.39
CA ASP A 6 16.96 -4.19 -5.69
C ASP A 6 15.66 -4.82 -6.23
N ILE A 7 14.69 -3.99 -6.62
CA ILE A 7 13.40 -4.42 -7.17
C ILE A 7 13.22 -3.77 -8.54
N ARG A 8 13.85 -4.28 -9.59
CA ARG A 8 13.76 -3.75 -10.97
C ARG A 8 12.48 -4.18 -11.72
N MET A 9 11.91 -5.32 -11.33
CA MET A 9 10.71 -5.90 -11.96
C MET A 9 9.67 -6.26 -10.89
N ALA A 10 8.67 -5.39 -10.74
CA ALA A 10 7.49 -5.63 -9.92
C ALA A 10 6.27 -5.91 -10.82
N GLN A 11 5.37 -6.79 -10.36
CA GLN A 11 4.16 -7.15 -11.11
C GLN A 11 2.95 -6.24 -10.81
N SER A 12 2.97 -5.54 -9.66
CA SER A 12 1.96 -4.56 -9.26
C SER A 12 2.56 -3.54 -8.30
N MET A 13 1.82 -2.46 -8.02
CA MET A 13 2.22 -1.47 -7.00
C MET A 13 2.32 -2.11 -5.60
N MET A 14 1.37 -2.98 -5.24
CA MET A 14 1.38 -3.66 -3.94
C MET A 14 2.59 -4.58 -3.79
N ASP A 15 2.93 -5.32 -4.85
CA ASP A 15 4.11 -6.18 -4.90
C ASP A 15 5.41 -5.39 -4.66
N TYR A 16 5.54 -4.22 -5.29
CA TYR A 16 6.67 -3.31 -5.05
C TYR A 16 6.73 -2.86 -3.59
N ILE A 17 5.61 -2.39 -3.02
CA ILE A 17 5.55 -1.90 -1.64
C ILE A 17 5.95 -3.01 -0.65
N PHE A 18 5.39 -4.21 -0.77
CA PHE A 18 5.71 -5.31 0.16
C PHE A 18 7.16 -5.75 0.08
N ARG A 19 7.72 -5.87 -1.14
CA ARG A 19 9.14 -6.22 -1.29
C ARG A 19 10.05 -5.13 -0.73
N ARG A 20 9.70 -3.86 -0.92
CA ARG A 20 10.48 -2.74 -0.39
C ARG A 20 10.45 -2.71 1.14
N LEU A 21 9.26 -2.84 1.74
CA LEU A 21 9.11 -2.95 3.19
C LEU A 21 9.85 -4.17 3.76
N ALA A 22 9.82 -5.30 3.07
CA ALA A 22 10.55 -6.50 3.51
C ALA A 22 12.07 -6.31 3.47
N LEU A 23 12.61 -5.60 2.48
CA LEU A 23 14.04 -5.26 2.44
C LEU A 23 14.42 -4.25 3.52
N ASP A 24 13.54 -3.29 3.83
CA ASP A 24 13.83 -2.22 4.79
C ASP A 24 13.66 -2.66 6.26
N TYR A 25 12.74 -3.59 6.56
CA TYR A 25 12.34 -3.88 7.95
C TYR A 25 12.46 -5.35 8.39
N LEU A 26 12.61 -6.31 7.48
CA LEU A 26 12.67 -7.72 7.85
C LEU A 26 14.13 -8.20 7.96
N PRO A 27 14.47 -8.99 9.01
CA PRO A 27 15.80 -9.55 9.14
C PRO A 27 16.11 -10.54 8.00
N PHE A 28 17.41 -10.69 7.68
CA PHE A 28 17.91 -11.52 6.58
C PHE A 28 17.27 -12.91 6.52
N ASP A 29 17.16 -13.60 7.66
CA ASP A 29 16.61 -14.97 7.71
C ASP A 29 15.15 -15.02 7.24
N THR A 30 14.34 -14.05 7.64
CA THR A 30 12.91 -14.00 7.27
C THR A 30 12.70 -13.62 5.82
N ARG A 31 13.51 -12.71 5.27
CA ARG A 31 13.40 -12.29 3.87
C ARG A 31 14.00 -13.32 2.90
N SER A 32 15.08 -13.99 3.29
CA SER A 32 15.69 -15.06 2.49
C SER A 32 14.77 -16.28 2.38
N ALA A 33 14.01 -16.60 3.43
CA ALA A 33 12.94 -17.60 3.37
C ALA A 33 11.84 -17.27 2.35
N MET A 34 11.61 -15.99 2.07
CA MET A 34 10.68 -15.52 1.03
C MET A 34 11.36 -15.30 -0.33
N GLY A 35 12.66 -15.61 -0.45
CA GLY A 35 13.44 -15.40 -1.68
C GLY A 35 13.73 -13.92 -2.01
N LEU A 36 13.66 -13.04 -1.00
CA LEU A 36 13.91 -11.61 -1.16
C LEU A 36 15.36 -11.27 -0.82
N TYR A 37 16.09 -10.87 -1.85
CA TYR A 37 17.52 -10.54 -1.79
C TYR A 37 17.78 -9.19 -2.43
N THR A 38 18.75 -8.45 -1.90
CA THR A 38 19.22 -7.21 -2.53
C THR A 38 19.98 -7.54 -3.83
N SER A 39 20.19 -6.51 -4.65
CA SER A 39 21.05 -6.59 -5.84
C SER A 39 22.47 -7.08 -5.48
N ALA A 40 23.06 -6.52 -4.43
CA ALA A 40 24.40 -6.88 -3.96
C ALA A 40 24.49 -8.34 -3.48
N GLU A 41 23.47 -8.84 -2.80
CA GLU A 41 23.43 -10.24 -2.34
C GLU A 41 23.28 -11.22 -3.50
N ARG A 42 22.46 -10.87 -4.51
CA ARG A 42 22.34 -11.68 -5.72
C ARG A 42 23.64 -11.72 -6.50
N THR A 43 24.34 -10.59 -6.63
CA THR A 43 25.65 -10.58 -7.30
C THR A 43 26.68 -11.40 -6.52
N ARG A 44 26.70 -11.29 -5.19
CA ARG A 44 27.58 -12.12 -4.36
C ARG A 44 27.25 -13.60 -4.49
N ALA A 45 25.99 -13.99 -4.44
CA ALA A 45 25.59 -15.39 -4.58
C ALA A 45 25.97 -15.99 -5.94
N LEU A 46 26.01 -15.17 -7.01
CA LEU A 46 26.54 -15.60 -8.31
C LEU A 46 28.06 -15.83 -8.30
N GLU A 47 28.79 -15.10 -7.47
CA GLU A 47 30.25 -15.20 -7.34
C GLU A 47 30.67 -16.32 -6.35
N THR A 48 29.98 -16.45 -5.22
CA THR A 48 30.34 -17.35 -4.11
C THR A 48 29.51 -18.64 -4.08
N GLY A 49 28.37 -18.67 -4.76
CA GLY A 49 27.44 -19.81 -4.77
C GLY A 49 26.50 -19.88 -3.57
N GLU A 50 26.57 -18.94 -2.62
CA GLU A 50 25.77 -18.97 -1.38
C GLU A 50 25.22 -17.60 -1.01
N TYR A 51 23.97 -17.56 -0.55
CA TYR A 51 23.31 -16.35 -0.05
C TYR A 51 23.72 -16.13 1.42
N THR A 52 24.52 -15.10 1.67
CA THR A 52 24.98 -14.74 3.02
C THR A 52 24.51 -13.33 3.39
N PRO A 53 24.18 -13.07 4.67
CA PRO A 53 23.83 -11.72 5.12
C PRO A 53 25.01 -10.78 4.97
N ASP A 54 24.73 -9.53 4.58
CA ASP A 54 25.75 -8.49 4.69
C ASP A 54 26.02 -8.18 6.17
N ILE A 55 27.30 -8.30 6.54
CA ILE A 55 27.80 -8.22 7.92
C ILE A 55 27.53 -6.83 8.52
N THR A 56 27.36 -5.80 7.68
CA THR A 56 26.99 -4.44 8.09
C THR A 56 25.52 -4.34 8.52
N ALA A 57 24.60 -4.96 7.80
CA ALA A 57 23.17 -4.95 8.12
C ALA A 57 22.84 -5.77 9.39
N ALA A 58 23.58 -6.86 9.63
CA ALA A 58 23.41 -7.70 10.82
C ALA A 58 23.68 -6.94 12.14
N THR A 59 24.57 -5.93 12.12
CA THR A 59 24.86 -5.13 13.32
C THR A 59 23.75 -4.15 13.69
N GLU A 60 22.98 -3.64 12.72
CA GLU A 60 21.85 -2.74 12.97
C GLU A 60 20.60 -3.51 13.44
N THR A 61 20.39 -4.74 12.95
CA THR A 61 19.23 -5.57 13.35
C THR A 61 19.38 -6.17 14.74
N ILE A 62 20.59 -6.54 15.17
CA ILE A 62 20.84 -6.98 16.56
C ILE A 62 20.65 -5.82 17.54
N ALA A 63 20.99 -4.59 17.13
CA ALA A 63 20.77 -3.39 17.94
C ALA A 63 19.28 -3.03 18.13
N GLN A 64 18.40 -3.42 17.21
CA GLN A 64 16.95 -3.21 17.32
C GLN A 64 16.21 -4.30 18.11
N SER A 65 16.82 -5.48 18.28
CA SER A 65 16.27 -6.59 19.09
C SER A 65 16.61 -6.48 20.59
N ALA A 66 17.51 -5.56 20.97
CA ALA A 66 17.70 -5.16 22.35
C ALA A 66 16.67 -4.08 22.67
N ALA A 67 15.66 -4.41 23.49
CA ALA A 67 14.69 -3.44 23.99
C ALA A 67 15.42 -2.20 24.55
N PRO A 68 15.27 -1.01 23.93
CA PRO A 68 15.88 0.17 24.49
C PRO A 68 15.05 0.59 25.70
N ALA A 69 15.67 0.59 26.87
CA ALA A 69 15.19 1.35 28.02
C ALA A 69 15.29 2.84 27.66
N VAL A 70 14.28 3.35 26.96
CA VAL A 70 14.20 4.76 26.58
C VAL A 70 13.73 5.55 27.80
N VAL A 71 14.66 6.27 28.44
CA VAL A 71 14.31 7.42 29.26
C VAL A 71 13.78 8.49 28.30
N SER A 72 12.47 8.58 28.17
CA SER A 72 11.78 9.56 27.37
C SER A 72 11.87 10.94 28.03
N LYS A 73 12.67 11.85 27.46
CA LYS A 73 12.42 13.28 27.61
C LYS A 73 11.18 13.62 26.77
N PRO A 74 10.12 14.20 27.35
CA PRO A 74 8.91 14.52 26.58
C PRO A 74 9.21 15.66 25.62
N VAL A 75 9.09 15.40 24.32
CA VAL A 75 8.95 16.44 23.30
C VAL A 75 7.45 16.66 23.10
N GLU A 76 7.01 17.85 23.47
CA GLU A 76 5.62 18.28 23.42
C GLU A 76 5.26 18.64 21.97
N VAL A 77 4.74 17.67 21.21
CA VAL A 77 4.18 17.91 19.87
C VAL A 77 2.76 18.40 20.04
N LYS A 78 2.54 19.70 19.84
CA LYS A 78 1.21 20.30 19.79
C LYS A 78 0.55 19.91 18.47
N ILE A 79 -0.31 18.90 18.53
CA ILE A 79 -1.15 18.46 17.41
C ILE A 79 -2.36 19.39 17.39
N GLU A 80 -2.37 20.34 16.46
CA GLU A 80 -3.58 21.10 16.15
C GLU A 80 -4.58 20.14 15.47
N ALA A 81 -5.78 20.06 16.05
CA ALA A 81 -6.81 19.14 15.63
C ALA A 81 -7.34 19.51 14.23
N ALA A 82 -7.31 18.54 13.31
CA ALA A 82 -8.02 18.64 12.05
C ALA A 82 -9.53 18.87 12.28
N PRO A 83 -10.22 19.63 11.41
CA PRO A 83 -11.63 19.92 11.59
C PRO A 83 -12.45 18.63 11.60
N LYS A 84 -13.19 18.40 12.68
CA LYS A 84 -14.18 17.32 12.76
C LYS A 84 -15.34 17.69 11.83
N GLN A 85 -15.33 17.14 10.61
CA GLN A 85 -16.53 17.13 9.79
C GLN A 85 -17.45 16.05 10.35
N GLU A 86 -18.58 16.47 10.92
CA GLU A 86 -19.63 15.58 11.37
C GLU A 86 -20.47 15.16 10.16
N TYR A 87 -20.53 13.85 9.91
CA TYR A 87 -21.38 13.27 8.86
C TYR A 87 -22.64 12.72 9.51
N GLY A 88 -23.81 13.14 9.03
CA GLY A 88 -25.09 12.79 9.63
C GLY A 88 -25.54 11.36 9.32
N SER A 89 -24.95 10.72 8.31
CA SER A 89 -25.27 9.34 7.92
C SER A 89 -24.06 8.61 7.32
N SER A 90 -24.16 7.28 7.29
CA SER A 90 -23.15 6.42 6.63
C SER A 90 -23.02 6.69 5.13
N THR A 91 -24.06 7.24 4.49
CA THR A 91 -24.02 7.63 3.08
C THR A 91 -23.26 8.93 2.88
N GLU A 92 -23.44 9.94 3.74
CA GLU A 92 -22.67 11.20 3.68
C GLU A 92 -21.18 10.98 3.94
N LEU A 93 -20.84 10.08 4.87
CA LEU A 93 -19.45 9.72 5.12
C LEU A 93 -18.82 9.03 3.90
N LEU A 94 -19.55 8.14 3.23
CA LEU A 94 -19.07 7.50 2.01
C LEU A 94 -18.90 8.50 0.85
N GLU A 95 -19.77 9.50 0.74
CA GLU A 95 -19.69 10.55 -0.26
C GLU A 95 -18.48 11.46 -0.05
N ALA A 96 -18.20 11.83 1.20
CA ALA A 96 -17.05 12.66 1.53
C ALA A 96 -15.71 11.94 1.33
N ILE A 97 -15.66 10.64 1.61
CA ILE A 97 -14.46 9.81 1.42
C ILE A 97 -14.23 9.50 -0.06
N SER A 98 -15.29 9.21 -0.82
CA SER A 98 -15.15 8.80 -2.21
C SER A 98 -15.12 9.99 -3.18
N GLY A 99 -15.64 11.16 -2.79
CA GLY A 99 -15.80 12.31 -3.68
C GLY A 99 -16.82 12.09 -4.80
N ILE A 100 -17.65 11.03 -4.69
CA ILE A 100 -18.59 10.59 -5.71
C ILE A 100 -20.01 10.79 -5.18
N THR A 101 -20.70 11.86 -5.61
CA THR A 101 -22.09 12.14 -5.22
C THR A 101 -23.02 10.97 -5.60
N SER A 102 -23.86 10.49 -4.68
CA SER A 102 -24.60 9.22 -4.80
C SER A 102 -25.87 9.27 -5.65
N ASP A 103 -26.12 10.35 -6.38
CA ASP A 103 -27.35 10.53 -7.16
C ASP A 103 -27.57 9.52 -8.29
N ALA A 104 -26.54 8.74 -8.66
CA ALA A 104 -26.69 7.72 -9.70
C ALA A 104 -27.14 6.36 -9.12
N PRO A 105 -28.23 5.77 -9.63
CA PRO A 105 -28.75 4.50 -9.15
C PRO A 105 -27.74 3.35 -9.38
N LEU A 106 -27.79 2.34 -8.52
CA LEU A 106 -27.08 1.08 -8.74
C LEU A 106 -27.73 0.34 -9.92
N CYS A 107 -26.91 -0.30 -10.74
CA CYS A 107 -27.43 -1.10 -11.84
C CYS A 107 -28.12 -2.36 -11.32
N MET A 108 -29.35 -2.59 -11.76
CA MET A 108 -30.15 -3.76 -11.37
C MET A 108 -29.61 -5.10 -11.90
N THR A 109 -28.65 -5.07 -12.84
CA THR A 109 -28.05 -6.26 -13.44
C THR A 109 -26.69 -6.59 -12.84
N CYS A 110 -25.83 -5.58 -12.67
CA CYS A 110 -24.42 -5.73 -12.29
C CYS A 110 -24.13 -5.30 -10.84
N GLY A 111 -25.05 -4.58 -10.18
CA GLY A 111 -24.84 -3.99 -8.85
C GLY A 111 -23.86 -2.81 -8.80
N VAL A 112 -23.17 -2.51 -9.90
CA VAL A 112 -22.24 -1.37 -10.00
C VAL A 112 -23.01 -0.06 -10.15
N LYS A 113 -22.53 1.00 -9.48
CA LYS A 113 -23.09 2.36 -9.60
C LYS A 113 -23.02 2.82 -11.05
N MET A 114 -24.15 3.25 -11.60
CA MET A 114 -24.20 3.70 -12.98
C MET A 114 -23.57 5.09 -13.12
N ARG A 115 -23.04 5.42 -14.30
CA ARG A 115 -22.50 6.75 -14.61
C ARG A 115 -23.48 7.52 -15.47
N MET A 116 -23.73 8.78 -15.11
CA MET A 116 -24.56 9.69 -15.92
C MET A 116 -23.95 9.86 -17.31
N SER A 117 -24.76 9.66 -18.35
CA SER A 117 -24.44 9.87 -19.76
C SER A 117 -25.56 10.70 -20.39
N GLY A 118 -25.50 12.01 -20.18
CA GLY A 118 -26.54 12.94 -20.62
C GLY A 118 -27.81 12.78 -19.79
N ALA A 119 -28.94 12.48 -20.44
CA ALA A 119 -30.22 12.21 -19.78
C ALA A 119 -30.33 10.77 -19.24
N CYS A 120 -29.39 9.89 -19.60
CA CYS A 120 -29.38 8.48 -19.20
C CYS A 120 -28.32 8.18 -18.15
N TYR A 121 -28.36 6.96 -17.62
CA TYR A 121 -27.30 6.31 -16.88
C TYR A 121 -26.79 5.07 -17.62
N VAL A 122 -25.50 4.77 -17.49
CA VAL A 122 -24.84 3.61 -18.12
C VAL A 122 -24.03 2.83 -17.06
N CYS A 123 -24.20 1.49 -16.94
CA CYS A 123 -23.33 0.62 -16.13
C CYS A 123 -22.05 0.33 -16.93
N GLU A 124 -20.90 0.77 -16.45
CA GLU A 124 -19.60 0.42 -17.05
C GLU A 124 -19.22 -1.05 -16.85
N GLY A 125 -19.80 -1.71 -15.84
CA GLY A 125 -19.53 -3.13 -15.55
C GLY A 125 -20.24 -4.12 -16.46
N CYS A 126 -21.40 -3.78 -17.03
CA CYS A 126 -22.20 -4.70 -17.87
C CYS A 126 -22.85 -4.05 -19.10
N GLY A 127 -22.62 -2.75 -19.33
CA GLY A 127 -23.14 -2.02 -20.49
C GLY A 127 -24.65 -1.74 -20.48
N ASN A 128 -25.36 -2.04 -19.38
CA ASN A 128 -26.80 -1.80 -19.30
C ASN A 128 -27.08 -0.30 -19.10
N THR A 129 -28.12 0.24 -19.74
CA THR A 129 -28.50 1.65 -19.67
C THR A 129 -29.87 1.83 -19.00
N SER A 130 -30.07 2.92 -18.26
CA SER A 130 -31.35 3.23 -17.61
C SER A 130 -31.67 4.72 -17.76
N GLY A 131 -32.95 5.06 -17.89
CA GLY A 131 -33.40 6.46 -17.97
C GLY A 131 -33.24 7.15 -19.33
N CYS A 132 -33.00 6.41 -20.42
CA CYS A 132 -33.01 7.00 -21.76
C CYS A 132 -34.44 7.24 -22.27
N SER A 133 -34.91 8.48 -22.13
CA SER A 133 -36.03 9.04 -22.90
C SER A 133 -35.50 9.97 -23.98
#